data_AF-A0A954F963-F1
#
_entry.id   AF-A0A954F963-F1
#
_cell.length_a   1.000
_cell.length_b   1.000
_cell.length_c   1.000
_cell.angle_alpha   90.00
_cell.angle_beta   90.00
_cell.angle_gamma   90.00
#
_symmetry.space_group_name_H-M   'P 1'
#
loop_
_entity.id
_entity.type
_entity.pdbx_description
1 polymer ?
#
loop_
_entity_poly.entity_id
_entity_poly.type
_entity_poly.pdbx_seq_one_letter_code
_entity_poly.pdbx_strand_id
1 'polypeptide(L)'
;MKKALETGQDLDGTLLQWAEDPDSFASKAEGLAKRWNVEGVVMELQGPETWTLPANTPSTGKVASIEEQLRSEIDRILPMDRESEANLARRIEFSRYLLADALEKEGLSERDLETRTGAGGPCEYLPTSVCKRWRELQAQRTEMVER
;
A
#
# COMPACT_ATOMS: atom_id res chain seq x y z
N MET A 1 -17.64 -16.82 4.51
CA MET A 1 -17.54 -16.14 3.20
C MET A 1 -16.09 -16.12 2.77
N LYS A 2 -15.75 -16.62 1.57
CA LYS A 2 -14.41 -16.41 0.98
C LYS A 2 -14.30 -14.92 0.67
N LYS A 3 -13.27 -14.25 1.20
CA LYS A 3 -12.97 -12.85 0.84
C LYS A 3 -12.44 -12.85 -0.59
N ALA A 4 -13.00 -12.02 -1.47
CA ALA A 4 -12.42 -11.80 -2.79
C ALA A 4 -11.09 -11.05 -2.62
N LEU A 5 -10.05 -11.53 -3.30
CA LEU A 5 -8.78 -10.84 -3.46
C LEU A 5 -8.82 -10.25 -4.87
N GLU A 6 -8.74 -8.93 -4.95
CA GLU A 6 -8.65 -8.24 -6.24
C GLU A 6 -7.18 -7.95 -6.53
N THR A 7 -6.76 -8.25 -7.76
CA THR A 7 -5.39 -8.01 -8.18
C THR A 7 -5.15 -6.51 -8.33
N GLY A 8 -3.90 -6.07 -8.13
CA GLY A 8 -3.54 -4.67 -8.35
C GLY A 8 -3.86 -4.22 -9.79
N GLN A 9 -3.73 -5.11 -10.77
CA GLN A 9 -3.91 -4.82 -12.19
C GLN A 9 -5.37 -4.56 -12.57
N ASP A 10 -6.33 -5.33 -12.01
CA ASP A 10 -7.76 -5.13 -12.28
C ASP A 10 -8.25 -3.78 -11.73
N LEU A 11 -7.73 -3.40 -10.56
CA LEU A 11 -8.00 -2.10 -9.97
C LEU A 11 -7.34 -0.97 -10.77
N ASP A 12 -6.10 -1.15 -11.23
CA ASP A 12 -5.36 -0.14 -12.00
C ASP A 12 -6.13 0.28 -13.26
N GLY A 13 -6.67 -0.67 -14.03
CA GLY A 13 -7.48 -0.36 -15.22
C GLY A 13 -8.74 0.45 -14.89
N THR A 14 -9.43 0.10 -13.81
CA THR A 14 -10.62 0.81 -13.33
C THR A 14 -10.28 2.25 -12.90
N LEU A 15 -9.23 2.41 -12.09
CA LEU A 15 -8.80 3.71 -11.59
C LEU A 15 -8.25 4.60 -12.71
N LEU A 16 -7.53 4.02 -13.69
CA LEU A 16 -7.05 4.73 -14.87
C LEU A 16 -8.21 5.30 -15.69
N GLN A 17 -9.23 4.48 -15.96
CA GLN A 17 -10.42 4.93 -16.69
C GLN A 17 -11.13 6.08 -15.97
N TRP A 18 -11.23 6.03 -14.64
CA TRP A 18 -11.86 7.10 -13.88
C TRP A 18 -11.00 8.36 -13.81
N ALA A 19 -9.67 8.22 -13.88
CA ALA A 19 -8.77 9.36 -13.87
C ALA A 19 -8.88 10.24 -15.13
N GLU A 20 -9.51 9.74 -16.20
CA GLU A 20 -9.84 10.54 -17.39
C GLU A 20 -10.91 11.62 -17.10
N ASP A 21 -11.71 11.45 -16.04
CA ASP A 21 -12.72 12.40 -15.59
C ASP A 21 -12.51 12.75 -14.09
N PRO A 22 -11.63 13.72 -13.78
CA PRO A 22 -11.27 14.08 -12.41
C PRO A 22 -12.45 14.51 -11.54
N ASP A 23 -13.48 15.12 -12.15
CA ASP A 23 -14.65 15.64 -11.43
C ASP A 23 -15.48 14.49 -10.83
N SER A 24 -15.48 13.31 -11.47
CA SER A 24 -16.22 12.14 -10.98
C SER A 24 -15.35 11.09 -10.29
N PHE A 25 -14.02 11.18 -10.37
CA PHE A 25 -13.10 10.20 -9.81
C PHE A 25 -13.36 9.94 -8.32
N ALA A 26 -13.38 11.01 -7.50
CA ALA A 26 -13.54 10.88 -6.06
C ALA A 26 -14.83 10.17 -5.67
N SER A 27 -15.96 10.58 -6.26
CA SER A 27 -17.27 9.98 -5.98
C SER A 27 -17.33 8.49 -6.38
N LYS A 28 -16.75 8.13 -7.54
CA LYS A 28 -16.68 6.73 -7.99
C LYS A 28 -15.78 5.88 -7.09
N ALA A 29 -14.60 6.40 -6.75
CA ALA A 29 -13.64 5.74 -5.88
C ALA A 29 -14.21 5.52 -4.47
N GLU A 30 -14.84 6.54 -3.87
CA GLU A 30 -15.54 6.42 -2.59
C GLU A 30 -16.66 5.37 -2.65
N GLY A 31 -17.48 5.38 -3.70
CA GLY A 31 -18.56 4.41 -3.90
C GLY A 31 -18.04 2.98 -4.02
N LEU A 32 -16.91 2.77 -4.69
CA LEU A 32 -16.25 1.47 -4.77
C LEU A 32 -15.65 1.05 -3.42
N ALA A 33 -14.94 1.96 -2.74
CA ALA A 33 -14.33 1.70 -1.44
C ALA A 33 -15.37 1.27 -0.39
N LYS A 34 -16.50 1.97 -0.34
CA LYS A 34 -17.65 1.62 0.53
C LYS A 34 -18.14 0.21 0.27
N ARG A 35 -18.33 -0.17 -1.00
CA ARG A 35 -18.71 -1.53 -1.40
C ARG A 35 -17.68 -2.56 -0.96
N TRP A 36 -16.41 -2.34 -1.27
CA TRP A 36 -15.31 -3.25 -0.92
C TRP A 36 -15.17 -3.46 0.58
N ASN A 37 -15.42 -2.42 1.39
CA ASN A 37 -15.47 -2.54 2.85
C ASN A 37 -16.64 -3.40 3.32
N VAL A 38 -17.83 -3.26 2.72
CA VAL A 38 -18.99 -4.11 3.04
C VAL A 38 -18.76 -5.57 2.63
N GLU A 39 -18.20 -5.78 1.44
CA GLU A 39 -17.93 -7.11 0.88
C GLU A 39 -16.68 -7.78 1.48
N GLY A 40 -15.87 -7.01 2.21
CA GLY A 40 -14.63 -7.49 2.84
C GLY A 40 -13.51 -7.79 1.85
N VAL A 41 -13.56 -7.20 0.65
CA VAL A 41 -12.56 -7.31 -0.42
C VAL A 41 -11.21 -6.81 0.08
N VAL A 42 -10.15 -7.54 -0.26
CA VAL A 42 -8.75 -7.18 0.06
C VAL A 42 -7.98 -6.87 -1.20
N MET A 43 -7.09 -5.89 -1.09
CA MET A 43 -6.12 -5.64 -2.14
C MET A 43 -4.96 -6.62 -2.04
N GLU A 44 -4.51 -7.09 -3.19
CA GLU A 44 -3.20 -7.71 -3.30
C GLU A 44 -2.11 -6.68 -3.01
N LEU A 45 -1.21 -7.03 -2.09
CA LEU A 45 -0.07 -6.20 -1.71
C LEU A 45 1.19 -6.82 -2.28
N GLN A 46 2.02 -5.99 -2.89
CA GLN A 46 3.34 -6.39 -3.35
C GLN A 46 4.32 -6.24 -2.18
N GLY A 47 5.23 -7.19 -2.00
CA GLY A 47 6.28 -7.15 -0.98
C GLY A 47 7.64 -6.78 -1.56
N PRO A 48 8.65 -6.45 -0.72
CA PRO A 48 9.99 -6.07 -1.17
C PRO A 48 10.64 -7.06 -2.15
N GLU A 49 10.32 -8.34 -2.03
CA GLU A 49 10.78 -9.40 -2.94
C GLU A 49 10.35 -9.21 -4.41
N THR A 50 9.33 -8.38 -4.66
CA THR A 50 8.82 -8.10 -6.01
C THR A 50 9.56 -6.97 -6.71
N TRP A 51 10.25 -6.11 -5.96
CA TRP A 51 11.03 -4.98 -6.48
C TRP A 51 12.47 -4.92 -5.98
N THR A 52 12.95 -5.97 -5.32
CA THR A 52 14.37 -6.10 -4.96
C THR A 52 14.94 -7.37 -5.56
N LEU A 53 16.12 -7.27 -6.17
CA LEU A 53 16.87 -8.44 -6.59
C LEU A 53 17.26 -9.27 -5.36
N PRO A 54 17.27 -10.61 -5.44
CA PRO A 54 17.71 -11.45 -4.32
C PRO A 54 19.15 -11.09 -3.92
N ALA A 55 19.45 -11.19 -2.63
CA ALA A 55 20.81 -10.95 -2.15
C ALA A 55 21.74 -11.98 -2.77
N ASN A 56 22.80 -11.53 -3.44
CA ASN A 56 23.89 -12.42 -3.79
C ASN A 56 24.56 -12.87 -2.50
N THR A 57 24.48 -14.15 -2.15
CA THR A 57 25.18 -14.71 -0.99
C THR A 57 26.68 -14.42 -1.16
N PRO A 58 27.32 -13.65 -0.27
CA PRO A 58 28.71 -13.30 -0.47
C PRO A 58 29.57 -14.56 -0.39
N SER A 59 30.20 -14.90 -1.51
CA SER A 59 31.27 -15.88 -1.56
C SER A 59 32.49 -15.30 -0.84
N THR A 60 32.84 -15.89 0.31
CA THR A 60 34.12 -15.83 1.02
C THR A 60 34.52 -14.51 1.74
N GLY A 61 34.44 -14.54 3.08
CA GLY A 61 35.56 -14.20 3.98
C GLY A 61 35.81 -12.76 4.40
N LYS A 62 35.31 -11.73 3.71
CA LYS A 62 35.49 -10.32 4.11
C LYS A 62 34.17 -9.69 4.55
N VAL A 63 34.17 -9.10 5.74
CA VAL A 63 33.06 -8.25 6.22
C VAL A 63 33.09 -6.97 5.39
N ALA A 64 32.08 -6.78 4.55
CA ALA A 64 31.88 -5.53 3.82
C ALA A 64 31.67 -4.38 4.81
N SER A 65 32.23 -3.21 4.52
CA SER A 65 31.96 -1.98 5.27
C SER A 65 30.49 -1.58 5.19
N ILE A 66 30.01 -0.77 6.13
CA ILE A 66 28.61 -0.30 6.16
C ILE A 66 28.23 0.40 4.84
N GLU A 67 29.15 1.18 4.25
CA GLU A 67 28.91 1.85 2.97
C GLU A 67 28.74 0.87 1.82
N GLU A 68 29.57 -0.19 1.77
CA GLU A 68 29.47 -1.24 0.75
C GLU A 68 28.18 -2.06 0.90
N GLN A 69 27.74 -2.30 2.15
CA GLN A 69 26.45 -2.94 2.42
C GLN A 69 25.29 -2.07 1.93
N LEU A 70 25.28 -0.78 2.29
CA LEU A 70 24.25 0.16 1.86
C LEU A 70 24.20 0.30 0.33
N ARG A 71 25.35 0.45 -0.33
CA ARG A 71 25.41 0.51 -1.80
C ARG A 71 24.87 -0.78 -2.42
N SER A 72 25.24 -1.94 -1.89
CA SER A 72 24.72 -3.23 -2.37
C SER A 72 23.22 -3.39 -2.14
N GLU A 73 22.65 -2.80 -1.10
CA GLU A 73 21.20 -2.81 -0.86
C GLU A 73 20.47 -1.90 -1.85
N ILE A 74 20.98 -0.69 -2.08
CA ILE A 74 20.42 0.27 -3.04
C ILE A 74 20.48 -0.28 -4.47
N ASP A 75 21.62 -0.84 -4.89
CA ASP A 75 21.82 -1.36 -6.24
C ASP A 75 20.88 -2.54 -6.58
N ARG A 76 20.24 -3.15 -5.57
CA ARG A 76 19.28 -4.25 -5.75
C ARG A 76 17.85 -3.75 -5.97
N ILE A 77 17.56 -2.48 -5.73
CA ILE A 77 16.22 -1.91 -5.90
C ILE A 77 15.92 -1.75 -7.40
N LEU A 78 14.81 -2.33 -7.84
CA LEU A 78 14.37 -2.25 -9.22
C LEU A 78 13.63 -0.94 -9.47
N PRO A 79 14.08 -0.09 -10.42
CA PRO A 79 13.43 1.17 -10.68
C PRO A 79 11.97 0.97 -11.11
N MET A 80 11.12 1.90 -10.72
CA MET A 80 9.72 1.97 -11.16
C MET A 80 9.62 2.85 -12.40
N ASP A 81 8.87 2.41 -13.42
CA ASP A 81 8.53 3.28 -14.54
C ASP A 81 7.38 4.24 -14.18
N ARG A 82 7.23 5.29 -15.00
CA ARG A 82 6.25 6.35 -14.75
C ARG A 82 4.80 5.87 -14.73
N GLU A 83 4.47 4.85 -15.53
CA GLU A 83 3.11 4.33 -15.62
C GLU A 83 2.77 3.53 -14.36
N SER A 84 3.69 2.68 -13.92
CA SER A 84 3.62 1.92 -12.68
C SER A 84 3.54 2.85 -11.46
N GLU A 85 4.31 3.94 -11.44
CA GLU A 85 4.26 4.97 -10.40
C GLU A 85 2.89 5.66 -10.36
N ALA A 86 2.35 6.06 -11.51
CA ALA A 86 1.02 6.66 -11.60
C ALA A 86 -0.09 5.70 -11.15
N ASN A 87 0.02 4.41 -11.49
CA ASN A 87 -0.88 3.36 -11.02
C ASN A 87 -0.81 3.19 -9.50
N LEU A 88 0.40 3.09 -8.94
CA LEU A 88 0.59 3.00 -7.49
C LEU A 88 0.05 4.24 -6.76
N ALA A 89 0.27 5.45 -7.29
CA ALA A 89 -0.28 6.68 -6.73
C ALA A 89 -1.82 6.66 -6.69
N ARG A 90 -2.48 6.20 -7.75
CA ARG A 90 -3.95 6.00 -7.78
C ARG A 90 -4.41 4.96 -6.77
N ARG A 91 -3.68 3.84 -6.64
CA ARG A 91 -3.96 2.80 -5.63
C ARG A 91 -3.83 3.34 -4.20
N ILE A 92 -2.82 4.16 -3.93
CA ILE A 92 -2.65 4.83 -2.63
C ILE A 92 -3.85 5.73 -2.34
N GLU A 93 -4.31 6.52 -3.31
CA GLU A 93 -5.48 7.38 -3.12
C GLU A 93 -6.75 6.55 -2.88
N PHE A 94 -6.94 5.45 -3.61
CA PHE A 94 -8.04 4.52 -3.37
C PHE A 94 -7.98 3.88 -1.97
N SER A 95 -6.79 3.51 -1.50
CA SER A 95 -6.56 3.01 -0.13
C SER A 95 -6.93 4.04 0.93
N ARG A 96 -6.77 5.34 0.66
CA ARG A 96 -7.23 6.40 1.56
C ARG A 96 -8.75 6.42 1.68
N TYR A 97 -9.49 6.27 0.57
CA TYR A 97 -10.95 6.15 0.63
C TYR A 97 -11.40 4.90 1.40
N LEU A 98 -10.72 3.77 1.21
CA LEU A 98 -10.99 2.55 1.99
C LEU A 98 -10.78 2.77 3.49
N LEU A 99 -9.69 3.43 3.87
CA LEU A 99 -9.40 3.74 5.27
C LEU A 99 -10.40 4.76 5.84
N ALA A 100 -10.74 5.81 5.09
CA ALA A 100 -11.68 6.84 5.51
C ALA A 100 -13.06 6.24 5.83
N ASP A 101 -13.62 5.41 4.95
CA ASP A 101 -14.90 4.74 5.21
C ASP A 101 -14.82 3.75 6.39
N ALA A 102 -13.69 3.05 6.55
CA ALA A 102 -13.49 2.16 7.69
C ALA A 102 -13.43 2.93 9.03
N LEU A 103 -12.77 4.09 9.05
CA LEU A 103 -12.71 4.98 10.22
C LEU A 103 -14.10 5.52 10.56
N GLU A 104 -14.82 6.03 9.56
CA GLU A 104 -16.17 6.59 9.72
C GLU A 104 -17.13 5.57 10.35
N LYS A 105 -17.10 4.31 9.87
CA LYS A 105 -17.95 3.22 10.39
C LYS A 105 -17.68 2.86 11.85
N GLU A 106 -16.46 3.08 12.32
CA GLU A 106 -16.06 2.82 13.71
C GLU A 106 -16.12 4.09 14.58
N GLY A 107 -16.59 5.21 14.04
CA GLY A 107 -16.64 6.50 14.74
C GLY A 107 -15.26 7.08 15.07
N LEU A 108 -14.25 6.74 14.27
CA LEU A 108 -12.86 7.18 14.42
C LEU A 108 -12.51 8.25 13.38
N SER A 109 -11.42 8.97 13.64
CA SER A 109 -10.83 9.96 12.74
C SER A 109 -9.36 9.64 12.43
N GLU A 110 -8.79 10.30 11.42
CA GLU A 110 -7.35 10.14 11.11
C GLU A 110 -6.45 10.53 12.29
N ARG A 111 -6.86 11.50 13.12
CA ARG A 111 -6.13 11.94 14.32
C ARG A 111 -5.98 10.82 15.36
N ASP A 112 -6.95 9.90 15.41
CA ASP A 112 -6.92 8.75 16.30
C ASP A 112 -5.84 7.73 15.87
N LEU A 113 -5.40 7.79 14.61
CA LEU A 113 -4.29 6.98 14.09
C LEU A 113 -2.93 7.59 14.46
N GLU A 114 -2.79 8.91 14.32
CA GLU A 114 -1.54 9.66 14.58
C GLU A 114 -1.09 9.58 16.03
N THR A 115 -2.05 9.60 16.96
CA THR A 115 -1.76 9.54 18.41
C THR A 115 -1.30 8.16 18.89
N ARG A 116 -1.37 7.13 18.03
CA ARG A 116 -1.14 5.72 18.38
C ARG A 116 0.05 5.08 17.66
N THR A 117 0.94 5.87 17.07
CA THR A 117 2.11 5.38 16.34
C THR A 117 3.30 5.07 17.27
N GLY A 118 3.25 3.93 17.96
CA GLY A 118 4.43 3.28 18.55
C GLY A 118 5.17 2.36 17.55
N ALA A 119 6.29 1.77 17.96
CA ALA A 119 7.00 0.75 17.18
C ALA A 119 6.12 -0.50 17.03
N GLY A 120 5.39 -0.60 15.93
CA GLY A 120 4.35 -1.62 15.68
C GLY A 120 3.08 -1.07 15.01
N GLY A 121 2.93 0.25 14.98
CA GLY A 121 1.77 0.94 14.41
C GLY A 121 0.51 0.84 15.29
N PRO A 122 -0.58 1.53 14.91
CA PRO A 122 -1.76 1.67 15.75
C PRO A 122 -2.63 0.40 15.82
N CYS A 123 -2.28 -0.65 15.07
CA CYS A 123 -3.07 -1.86 14.90
C CYS A 123 -3.40 -2.64 16.18
N GLU A 124 -2.61 -2.51 17.25
CA GLU A 124 -2.89 -3.15 18.54
C GLU A 124 -4.18 -2.63 19.18
N TYR A 125 -4.54 -1.37 18.89
CA TYR A 125 -5.64 -0.66 19.55
C TYR A 125 -6.78 -0.27 18.59
N LEU A 126 -6.69 -0.68 17.33
CA LEU A 126 -7.68 -0.37 16.30
C LEU A 126 -8.61 -1.56 16.03
N PRO A 127 -9.86 -1.30 15.65
CA PRO A 127 -10.72 -2.33 15.08
C PRO A 127 -10.03 -3.04 13.90
N THR A 128 -10.27 -4.34 13.77
CA THR A 128 -9.66 -5.18 12.72
C THR A 128 -9.90 -4.65 11.31
N SER A 129 -11.09 -4.07 11.08
CA SER A 129 -11.49 -3.40 9.83
C SER A 129 -10.54 -2.25 9.48
N VAL A 130 -10.29 -1.35 10.43
CA VAL A 130 -9.42 -0.18 10.28
C VAL A 130 -7.96 -0.57 10.19
N CYS A 131 -7.47 -1.44 11.08
CA CYS A 131 -6.09 -1.90 11.06
C CYS A 131 -5.72 -2.54 9.71
N LYS A 132 -6.64 -3.31 9.11
CA LYS A 132 -6.44 -3.88 7.78
C LYS A 132 -6.20 -2.80 6.72
N ARG A 133 -7.11 -1.82 6.61
CA ARG A 133 -7.01 -0.74 5.60
C ARG A 133 -5.79 0.15 5.85
N TRP A 134 -5.45 0.37 7.10
CA TRP A 134 -4.22 1.06 7.47
C TRP A 134 -2.98 0.31 6.97
N ARG A 135 -2.90 -1.01 7.16
CA ARG A 135 -1.78 -1.83 6.65
C ARG A 135 -1.69 -1.83 5.13
N GLU A 136 -2.82 -1.91 4.43
CA GLU A 136 -2.87 -1.83 2.97
C GLU A 136 -2.31 -0.48 2.47
N LEU A 137 -2.73 0.63 3.08
CA LEU A 137 -2.20 1.96 2.77
C LEU A 137 -0.70 2.09 3.09
N GLN A 138 -0.24 1.59 4.23
CA GLN A 138 1.18 1.66 4.59
C GLN A 138 2.04 0.83 3.65
N ALA A 139 1.62 -0.39 3.29
CA ALA A 139 2.37 -1.24 2.37
C ALA A 139 2.59 -0.56 1.02
N GLN A 140 1.56 0.11 0.47
CA GLN A 140 1.70 0.85 -0.80
C GLN A 140 2.56 2.11 -0.67
N ARG A 141 2.50 2.81 0.48
CA ARG A 141 3.40 3.95 0.75
C ARG A 141 4.86 3.51 0.88
N THR A 142 5.09 2.38 1.55
CA THR A 142 6.40 1.74 1.63
C THR A 142 6.91 1.40 0.24
N GLU A 143 6.10 0.75 -0.60
CA GLU A 143 6.45 0.48 -2.01
C GLU A 143 6.82 1.77 -2.77
N MET A 144 6.08 2.87 -2.57
CA MET A 144 6.34 4.14 -3.28
C MET A 144 7.63 4.85 -2.85
N VAL A 145 8.07 4.69 -1.61
CA VAL A 145 9.20 5.45 -1.04
C VAL A 145 10.48 4.62 -0.97
N GLU A 146 10.37 3.31 -0.81
CA GLU A 146 11.51 2.40 -0.67
C GLU A 146 11.91 1.74 -2.00
N ARG A 147 11.16 1.98 -3.08
CA ARG A 147 11.48 1.55 -4.44
C ARG A 147 11.96 2.73 -5.29
#